data_AF-A0A934IM83-F1
#
_entry.id   AF-A0A934IM83-F1
#
_cell.length_a   1.000
_cell.length_b   1.000
_cell.length_c   1.000
_cell.angle_alpha   90.00
_cell.angle_beta   90.00
_cell.angle_gamma   90.00
#
_symmetry.space_group_name_H-M   'P 1'
#
loop_
_entity.id
_entity.type
_entity.pdbx_description
1 polymer ?
#
loop_
_entity_poly.entity_id
_entity_poly.type
_entity_poly.pdbx_seq_one_letter_code
_entity_poly.pdbx_strand_id
1 'polypeptide(L)' 'METYDPNKNTTEVRQASPRKMNLRVLVFSLVIIVLVFAVLYFVFGMMAPEQA' A
#
# COMPACT_ATOMS: atom_id res chain seq x y z
N MET A 1 -4.42 16.30 -27.75
CA MET A 1 -4.21 14.87 -27.42
C MET A 1 -3.26 14.35 -28.47
N GLU A 2 -2.06 13.88 -28.10
CA GLU A 2 -1.26 13.15 -29.08
C GLU A 2 -2.04 11.92 -29.52
N THR A 3 -2.25 11.84 -30.83
CA THR A 3 -2.92 10.76 -31.54
C THR A 3 -2.22 9.43 -31.23
N TYR A 4 -2.98 8.34 -31.30
CA TYR A 4 -2.52 6.96 -31.10
C TYR A 4 -1.06 6.73 -31.55
N ASP A 5 -0.19 6.36 -30.61
CA ASP A 5 1.19 5.96 -30.88
C ASP A 5 1.23 4.42 -31.02
N PRO A 6 1.41 3.89 -32.24
CA PRO A 6 1.38 2.45 -32.51
C PRO A 6 2.56 1.70 -31.88
N ASN A 7 3.60 2.40 -31.43
CA ASN A 7 4.75 1.78 -30.78
C ASN A 7 4.54 1.54 -29.28
N LYS A 8 3.46 2.07 -28.69
CA LYS A 8 3.15 1.88 -27.27
C LYS A 8 2.47 0.55 -27.03
N ASN A 9 3.00 -0.22 -26.08
CA ASN A 9 2.37 -1.46 -25.65
C ASN A 9 1.06 -1.16 -24.91
N THR A 10 0.08 -2.05 -25.04
CA THR A 10 -1.21 -2.05 -24.33
C THR A 10 -1.12 -1.73 -22.83
N THR A 11 -0.05 -2.14 -22.15
CA THR A 11 0.19 -1.82 -20.74
C THR A 11 0.49 -0.34 -20.51
N GLU A 12 1.23 0.29 -21.42
CA GLU A 12 1.64 1.69 -21.34
C GLU A 12 0.47 2.63 -21.62
N VAL A 13 -0.40 2.26 -22.57
CA VAL A 13 -1.62 3.02 -22.90
C VAL A 13 -2.68 2.94 -21.78
N ARG A 14 -2.70 1.84 -21.01
CA ARG A 14 -3.69 1.59 -19.95
C ARG A 14 -3.27 2.03 -18.55
N GLN A 15 -2.01 2.40 -18.33
CA GLN A 15 -1.55 2.80 -17.00
C GLN A 15 -1.88 4.28 -16.70
N ALA A 16 -2.65 4.50 -15.62
CA ALA A 16 -3.20 5.79 -15.23
C ALA A 16 -2.18 6.87 -14.80
N SER A 17 -0.91 6.52 -14.56
CA SER A 17 0.24 7.44 -14.61
C SER A 17 1.55 6.65 -14.39
N PRO A 18 2.68 7.03 -15.04
CA PRO A 18 3.98 6.39 -14.82
C PRO A 18 4.52 6.63 -13.40
N ARG A 19 4.03 7.65 -12.69
CA ARG A 19 4.47 8.01 -11.33
C ARG A 19 3.95 7.04 -10.25
N LYS A 20 2.98 6.18 -10.58
CA LYS A 20 2.39 5.16 -9.68
C LYS A 20 2.00 5.71 -8.30
N MET A 21 1.47 6.93 -8.25
CA MET A 21 1.24 7.66 -6.99
C MET A 21 0.22 6.95 -6.08
N ASN A 22 -0.84 6.37 -6.66
CA ASN A 22 -1.85 5.62 -5.92
C ASN A 22 -1.28 4.35 -5.27
N LEU A 23 -0.39 3.63 -5.97
CA LEU A 23 0.28 2.44 -5.42
C LEU A 23 1.17 2.84 -4.24
N ARG A 24 1.91 3.96 -4.35
CA ARG A 24 2.74 4.46 -3.25
C ARG A 24 1.90 4.79 -2.03
N VAL A 25 0.81 5.55 -2.20
CA VAL A 25 -0.11 5.91 -1.11
C VAL A 25 -0.69 4.64 -0.46
N LEU A 26 -1.12 3.68 -1.27
CA LEU A 26 -1.68 2.41 -0.78
C LEU A 26 -0.68 1.58 0.02
N VAL A 27 0.58 1.52 -0.42
CA VAL A 27 1.64 0.80 0.30
C VAL A 27 1.96 1.50 1.61
N PHE A 28 2.12 2.83 1.61
CA PHE A 28 2.42 3.57 2.83
C PHE A 28 1.28 3.48 3.85
N SER A 29 0.02 3.60 3.43
CA SER A 29 -1.12 3.49 4.35
C SER A 29 -1.25 2.09 4.93
N LEU A 30 -1.03 1.05 4.12
CA LEU A 30 -1.04 -0.34 4.60
C LEU A 30 0.05 -0.59 5.64
N VAL A 31 1.28 -0.15 5.37
CA VAL A 31 2.41 -0.31 6.30
C VAL A 31 2.13 0.38 7.64
N ILE A 32 1.60 1.60 7.63
CA ILE A 32 1.26 2.33 8.85
C ILE A 32 0.22 1.56 9.68
N ILE A 33 -0.85 1.07 9.05
CA ILE A 33 -1.89 0.33 9.75
C ILE A 33 -1.32 -0.95 10.37
N VAL A 34 -0.51 -1.71 9.63
CA VAL A 34 0.12 -2.94 10.13
C VAL A 34 1.01 -2.65 11.35
N LEU A 35 1.80 -1.56 11.30
CA LEU A 35 2.65 -1.17 12.43
C LEU A 35 1.83 -0.78 13.66
N VAL A 36 0.71 -0.07 13.48
CA VAL A 36 -0.20 0.28 14.59
C VAL A 36 -0.75 -0.98 15.25
N PHE A 37 -1.24 -1.95 14.46
CA PHE A 37 -1.75 -3.21 15.00
C PHE A 37 -0.67 -4.04 15.69
N ALA A 38 0.55 -4.06 15.14
CA ALA A 38 1.67 -4.75 15.77
C ALA A 38 1.96 -4.16 17.16
N VAL A 39 2.03 -2.83 17.29
CA VAL A 39 2.24 -2.16 18.58
C VAL A 39 1.09 -2.48 19.55
N LEU A 40 -0.16 -2.38 19.11
CA LEU A 40 -1.32 -2.71 19.95
C LEU A 40 -1.29 -4.17 20.42
N TYR A 41 -0.91 -5.10 19.54
CA TYR A 41 -0.80 -6.51 19.87
C TYR A 41 0.25 -6.77 20.95
N PHE A 42 1.45 -6.18 20.81
CA PHE A 42 2.50 -6.32 21.81
C PHE A 42 2.12 -5.70 23.15
N VAL A 43 1.55 -4.48 23.13
CA VAL A 43 1.09 -3.78 24.34
C VAL A 43 0.01 -4.59 25.05
N PHE A 44 -0.98 -5.10 24.31
CA PHE A 44 -2.02 -5.96 24.87
C PHE A 44 -1.43 -7.25 25.45
N GLY A 45 -0.50 -7.91 24.75
CA GLY A 45 0.15 -9.13 25.23
C GLY A 45 0.97 -8.92 26.52
N MET A 46 1.61 -7.76 26.69
CA MET A 46 2.34 -7.43 27.91
C MET A 46 1.43 -7.07 29.09
N MET A 47 0.24 -6.53 28.82
CA MET A 47 -0.74 -6.16 29.86
C MET A 47 -1.75 -7.27 30.16
N ALA A 48 -1.77 -8.32 29.34
CA ALA A 48 -2.63 -9.47 29.58
C ALA A 48 -2.19 -10.13 30.90
N PRO A 49 -3.10 -10.27 31.89
CA PRO A 49 -2.78 -11.01 33.09
C PRO A 49 -2.45 -12.45 32.70
N GLU A 50 -1.39 -13.00 33.30
CA GLU A 50 -1.03 -14.40 33.14
C GLU A 50 -2.25 -15.23 33.53
N GLN A 51 -2.86 -15.90 32.55
CA GLN A 51 -4.01 -16.77 32.80
C GLN A 51 -3.46 -17.99 33.54
N ALA A 52 -3.70 -18.03 34.85
CA ALA A 52 -3.36 -19.14 35.72
C ALA A 52 -4.05 -20.45 35.31
#